data_AF-A0AB34IVD8-F1
#
_entry.id   AF-A0AB34IVD8-F1
#
_cell.length_a   1.000
_cell.length_b   1.000
_cell.length_c   1.000
_cell.angle_alpha   90.00
_cell.angle_beta   90.00
_cell.angle_gamma   90.00
#
_symmetry.space_group_name_H-M   'P 1'
#
loop_
_entity.id
_entity.type
_entity.pdbx_description
1 polymer ?
#
loop_
_entity_poly.entity_id
_entity_poly.type
_entity_poly.pdbx_seq_one_letter_code
_entity_poly.pdbx_strand_id
1 'polypeptide(L)'
;MKRPQCCGEWYAPAVEVAIHSAFFLGLNVLINYVSKLYFSGPHDHTLFGYGLDYHFPLFDSLLDCVICTPLMLLFIWVFPSLRRVSWAQFWEFKMTLTLIAAIHMGSIVLNNLSLEWLGLSINQIIKGAAPLPTMFFAFLLVGSRYSLAVVLTVAALAAGCVVAVPPTEFRTSAEGIIAAILSMLLLSLKQVLYERVLSNSSATGLDPFAITFWQFALGAPMLFVLWVCNANNERAAVLVYWRDRAPTAIWIATASALLALAYNMSTLWLTKVTSALTLNIVSTIKFILVIVIPGLADREFVAYNWVGVALYFLSLCLYTVLSVPAEVERYDNALKLDEEEGDRFFLLPGGKFLFKGEVHQLIVSSRSQTFTVTPPLRAADEHDRLWGHHISETDPTAERTDCCDWGKLCFSVSTYDEKNMLPTRTK
;
A
#
# COMPACT_ATOMS: atom_id res chain seq x y z
N MET A 1 -33.81 0.28 -17.91
CA MET A 1 -34.26 0.94 -16.67
C MET A 1 -33.30 0.56 -15.56
N LYS A 2 -32.48 1.50 -15.06
CA LYS A 2 -31.65 1.29 -13.86
C LYS A 2 -32.61 1.20 -12.66
N ARG A 3 -32.55 0.12 -11.88
CA ARG A 3 -33.29 0.06 -10.60
C ARG A 3 -32.77 1.20 -9.70
N PRO A 4 -33.63 1.89 -8.94
CA PRO A 4 -33.16 2.77 -7.89
C PRO A 4 -32.45 1.91 -6.84
N GLN A 5 -31.14 2.09 -6.68
CA GLN A 5 -30.37 1.50 -5.58
C GLN A 5 -30.92 2.03 -4.25
N CYS A 6 -31.30 1.13 -3.35
CA CYS A 6 -31.81 1.48 -2.03
C CYS A 6 -30.72 2.20 -1.23
N CYS A 7 -31.09 3.21 -0.44
CA CYS A 7 -30.20 4.01 0.41
C CYS A 7 -29.32 3.22 1.40
N GLY A 8 -29.50 1.90 1.55
CA GLY A 8 -28.68 1.03 2.40
C GLY A 8 -27.45 0.41 1.72
N GLU A 9 -27.41 0.30 0.39
CA GLU A 9 -26.32 -0.43 -0.32
C GLU A 9 -25.01 0.37 -0.40
N TRP A 10 -25.07 1.70 -0.36
CA TRP A 10 -23.88 2.58 -0.42
C TRP A 10 -23.12 2.67 0.91
N TYR A 11 -23.77 2.29 2.02
CA TYR A 11 -23.24 2.58 3.35
C TYR A 11 -22.06 1.68 3.73
N ALA A 12 -22.11 0.39 3.37
CA ALA A 12 -21.06 -0.55 3.71
C ALA A 12 -19.71 -0.25 3.00
N PRO A 13 -19.67 -0.04 1.67
CA PRO A 13 -18.45 0.38 0.97
C PRO A 13 -17.86 1.69 1.51
N ALA A 14 -18.70 2.68 1.79
CA ALA A 14 -18.25 3.97 2.30
C ALA A 14 -17.62 3.86 3.70
N VAL A 15 -18.19 3.00 4.56
CA VAL A 15 -17.64 2.73 5.90
C VAL A 15 -16.28 2.04 5.80
N GLU A 16 -16.12 1.05 4.91
CA GLU A 16 -14.84 0.39 4.72
C GLU A 16 -13.77 1.35 4.22
N VAL A 17 -14.06 2.17 3.20
CA VAL A 17 -13.15 3.22 2.72
C VAL A 17 -12.75 4.16 3.86
N ALA A 18 -13.70 4.54 4.72
CA ALA A 18 -13.41 5.39 5.88
C ALA A 18 -12.50 4.70 6.91
N ILE A 19 -12.73 3.41 7.21
CA ILE A 19 -11.89 2.62 8.12
C ILE A 19 -10.46 2.55 7.60
N HIS A 20 -10.28 2.23 6.32
CA HIS A 20 -8.96 2.12 5.72
C HIS A 20 -8.25 3.47 5.60
N SER A 21 -9.00 4.54 5.32
CA SER A 21 -8.49 5.91 5.34
C SER A 21 -8.04 6.32 6.75
N ALA A 22 -8.80 5.95 7.79
CA ALA A 22 -8.45 6.22 9.18
C ALA A 22 -7.21 5.44 9.62
N PHE A 23 -7.10 4.16 9.24
CA PHE A 23 -5.91 3.34 9.50
C PHE A 23 -4.67 3.93 8.82
N PHE A 24 -4.78 4.28 7.53
CA PHE A 24 -3.72 4.96 6.79
C PHE A 24 -3.30 6.28 7.46
N LEU A 25 -4.27 7.12 7.83
CA LEU A 25 -4.01 8.39 8.49
C LEU A 25 -3.32 8.19 9.84
N GLY A 26 -3.76 7.20 10.62
CA GLY A 26 -3.14 6.82 11.88
C GLY A 26 -1.66 6.44 11.72
N LEU A 27 -1.34 5.60 10.72
CA LEU A 27 0.04 5.26 10.39
C LEU A 27 0.84 6.46 9.90
N ASN A 28 0.24 7.32 9.07
CA ASN A 28 0.89 8.51 8.56
C ASN A 28 1.26 9.49 9.68
N VAL A 29 0.36 9.68 10.65
CA VAL A 29 0.59 10.47 11.86
C VAL A 29 1.66 9.82 12.73
N LEU A 30 1.55 8.51 12.97
CA LEU A 30 2.47 7.75 13.81
C LEU A 30 3.91 7.85 13.28
N ILE A 31 4.12 7.70 11.97
CA ILE A 31 5.45 7.88 11.34
C ILE A 31 6.05 9.25 11.68
N ASN A 32 5.28 10.33 11.59
CA ASN A 32 5.82 11.67 11.85
C ASN A 32 6.24 11.84 13.32
N TYR A 33 5.46 11.31 14.28
CA TYR A 33 5.82 11.38 15.69
C TYR A 33 6.98 10.44 16.06
N VAL A 34 7.05 9.26 15.45
CA VAL A 34 8.15 8.30 15.63
C VAL A 34 9.45 8.87 15.03
N SER A 35 9.39 9.49 13.84
CA SER A 35 10.54 10.22 13.30
C SER A 35 10.99 11.34 14.24
N LYS A 36 10.05 12.08 14.85
CA LYS A 36 10.40 13.09 15.86
C LYS A 36 11.07 12.47 17.09
N LEU A 37 10.59 11.31 17.58
CA LEU A 37 11.24 10.57 18.67
C LEU A 37 12.70 10.21 18.33
N TYR A 38 12.96 9.78 17.10
CA TYR A 38 14.30 9.35 16.68
C TYR A 38 15.26 10.53 16.53
N PHE A 39 14.83 11.61 15.87
CA PHE A 39 15.66 12.76 15.56
C PHE A 39 15.75 13.81 16.67
N SER A 40 15.03 13.66 17.77
CA SER A 40 15.15 14.61 18.89
C SER A 40 16.30 14.21 19.82
N GLY A 41 16.91 15.19 20.47
CA GLY A 41 18.00 14.96 21.42
C GLY A 41 17.50 14.33 22.72
N PRO A 42 18.41 13.82 23.58
CA PRO A 42 18.05 13.14 24.83
C PRO A 42 17.33 14.03 25.85
N HIS A 43 17.41 15.35 25.68
CA HIS A 43 16.78 16.34 26.56
C HIS A 43 15.46 16.87 25.99
N ASP A 44 15.12 16.53 24.75
CA ASP A 44 13.91 16.98 24.10
C ASP A 44 12.75 16.05 24.46
N HIS A 45 11.66 16.64 24.92
CA HIS A 45 10.44 15.92 25.22
C HIS A 45 9.65 15.63 23.93
N THR A 46 9.32 14.37 23.72
CA THR A 46 8.49 13.88 22.63
C THR A 46 7.25 13.19 23.18
N LEU A 47 6.30 12.87 22.30
CA LEU A 47 5.06 12.19 22.69
C LEU A 47 5.31 10.82 23.36
N PHE A 48 6.40 10.14 22.99
CA PHE A 48 6.72 8.79 23.45
C PHE A 48 7.85 8.75 24.50
N GLY A 49 8.26 9.91 25.02
CA GLY A 49 9.35 10.02 26.00
C GLY A 49 10.45 10.98 25.54
N TYR A 50 11.69 10.71 25.92
CA TYR A 50 12.86 11.50 25.52
C TYR A 50 13.37 11.09 24.15
N GLY A 51 13.94 12.04 23.41
CA GLY A 51 14.56 11.78 22.11
C GLY A 51 15.70 10.76 22.17
N LEU A 52 15.90 10.03 21.08
CA LEU A 52 16.85 8.90 21.01
C LEU A 52 18.20 9.26 20.36
N ASP A 53 18.38 10.51 19.90
CA ASP A 53 19.61 11.02 19.29
C ASP A 53 20.06 10.16 18.08
N TYR A 54 19.09 9.67 17.30
CA TYR A 54 19.31 8.80 16.16
C TYR A 54 19.13 9.61 14.86
N HIS A 55 20.22 10.17 14.36
CA HIS A 55 20.25 11.11 13.23
C HIS A 55 20.75 10.46 11.93
N PHE A 56 20.24 9.27 11.58
CA PHE A 56 20.73 8.51 10.43
C PHE A 56 19.62 8.14 9.44
N PRO A 57 18.90 9.13 8.87
CA PRO A 57 17.68 8.88 8.09
C PRO A 57 17.92 8.07 6.81
N LEU A 58 19.08 8.19 6.17
CA LEU A 58 19.40 7.44 4.95
C LEU A 58 19.72 5.97 5.30
N PHE A 59 20.49 5.75 6.36
CA PHE A 59 20.79 4.41 6.87
C PHE A 59 19.54 3.72 7.39
N ASP A 60 18.64 4.44 8.07
CA ASP A 60 17.36 3.90 8.53
C ASP A 60 16.50 3.43 7.35
N SER A 61 16.37 4.26 6.31
CA SER A 61 15.64 3.90 5.09
C SER A 61 16.23 2.67 4.38
N LEU A 62 17.57 2.52 4.44
CA LEU A 62 18.25 1.32 3.95
C LEU A 62 17.89 0.09 4.79
N LEU A 63 17.93 0.20 6.13
CA LEU A 63 17.54 -0.88 7.04
C LEU A 63 16.09 -1.28 6.86
N ASP A 64 15.18 -0.31 6.67
CA ASP A 64 13.78 -0.58 6.34
C ASP A 64 13.69 -1.49 5.12
N CYS A 65 14.39 -1.17 4.02
CA CYS A 65 14.37 -2.02 2.83
C CYS A 65 14.93 -3.42 3.10
N VAL A 66 16.04 -3.51 3.83
CA VAL A 66 16.71 -4.79 4.16
C VAL A 66 15.86 -5.67 5.07
N ILE A 67 15.12 -5.10 6.02
CA ILE A 67 14.25 -5.82 6.97
C ILE A 67 12.88 -6.12 6.34
N CYS A 68 12.28 -5.17 5.62
CA CYS A 68 10.96 -5.33 5.02
C CYS A 68 10.94 -6.37 3.91
N THR A 69 12.03 -6.54 3.16
CA THR A 69 12.12 -7.52 2.07
C THR A 69 11.89 -8.97 2.56
N PRO A 70 12.69 -9.51 3.51
CA PRO A 70 12.46 -10.84 4.05
C PRO A 70 11.17 -10.92 4.88
N LEU A 71 10.76 -9.85 5.55
CA LEU A 71 9.50 -9.84 6.29
C LEU A 71 8.28 -9.99 5.36
N MET A 72 8.29 -9.31 4.22
CA MET A 72 7.25 -9.46 3.20
C MET A 72 7.27 -10.86 2.58
N LEU A 73 8.45 -11.42 2.31
CA LEU A 73 8.57 -12.80 1.85
C LEU A 73 8.01 -13.79 2.87
N LEU A 74 8.31 -13.60 4.15
CA LEU A 74 7.77 -14.42 5.23
C LEU A 74 6.24 -14.31 5.28
N PHE A 75 5.70 -13.10 5.18
CA PHE A 75 4.26 -12.86 5.16
C PHE A 75 3.57 -13.60 4.00
N ILE A 76 4.10 -13.46 2.77
CA ILE A 76 3.59 -14.16 1.59
C ILE A 76 3.76 -15.69 1.71
N TRP A 77 4.81 -16.15 2.40
CA TRP A 77 5.01 -17.56 2.65
C TRP A 77 3.98 -18.14 3.62
N VAL A 78 3.66 -17.42 4.71
CA VAL A 78 2.66 -17.78 5.74
C VAL A 78 1.23 -17.75 5.19
N PHE A 79 0.94 -16.90 4.21
CA PHE A 79 -0.37 -16.79 3.55
C PHE A 79 -0.29 -17.22 2.08
N PRO A 80 -0.37 -18.53 1.76
CA PRO A 80 -0.15 -19.03 0.41
C PRO A 80 -1.13 -18.49 -0.64
N SER A 81 -2.32 -18.08 -0.23
CA SER A 81 -3.32 -17.43 -1.09
C SER A 81 -2.84 -16.09 -1.66
N LEU A 82 -1.80 -15.48 -1.06
CA LEU A 82 -1.20 -14.22 -1.48
C LEU A 82 0.08 -14.40 -2.31
N ARG A 83 0.44 -15.64 -2.70
CA ARG A 83 1.66 -15.94 -3.48
C ARG A 83 1.52 -15.52 -4.94
N ARG A 84 1.59 -14.22 -5.19
CA ARG A 84 1.60 -13.62 -6.53
C ARG A 84 2.98 -13.10 -6.97
N VAL A 85 3.93 -13.03 -6.04
CA VAL A 85 5.33 -12.67 -6.32
C VAL A 85 6.00 -13.77 -7.13
N SER A 86 6.49 -13.42 -8.32
CA SER A 86 7.26 -14.34 -9.16
C SER A 86 8.39 -13.64 -9.91
N TRP A 87 9.42 -14.38 -10.28
CA TRP A 87 10.51 -13.87 -11.11
C TRP A 87 10.06 -13.56 -12.55
N ALA A 88 9.04 -14.26 -13.06
CA ALA A 88 8.46 -13.96 -14.37
C ALA A 88 7.86 -12.54 -14.38
N GLN A 89 7.12 -12.19 -13.33
CA GLN A 89 6.57 -10.85 -13.13
C GLN A 89 7.67 -9.78 -13.09
N PHE A 90 8.79 -10.04 -12.42
CA PHE A 90 9.91 -9.09 -12.43
C PHE A 90 10.42 -8.86 -13.86
N TRP A 91 10.69 -9.92 -14.63
CA TRP A 91 11.25 -9.75 -15.97
C TRP A 91 10.32 -9.04 -16.94
N GLU A 92 9.02 -9.25 -16.80
CA GLU A 92 7.98 -8.58 -17.57
C GLU A 92 7.85 -7.09 -17.21
N PHE A 93 7.85 -6.76 -15.91
CA PHE A 93 7.57 -5.42 -15.41
C PHE A 93 8.78 -4.68 -14.83
N LYS A 94 10.01 -5.15 -15.07
CA LYS A 94 11.25 -4.63 -14.44
C LYS A 94 11.38 -3.12 -14.56
N MET A 95 11.11 -2.53 -15.72
CA MET A 95 11.26 -1.09 -15.91
C MET A 95 10.29 -0.31 -15.02
N THR A 96 9.04 -0.76 -14.94
CA THR A 96 8.00 -0.17 -14.08
C THR A 96 8.35 -0.32 -12.61
N LEU A 97 8.76 -1.53 -12.18
CA LEU A 97 9.11 -1.82 -10.79
C LEU A 97 10.36 -1.05 -10.34
N THR A 98 11.41 -1.04 -11.18
CA THR A 98 12.63 -0.27 -10.92
C THR A 98 12.36 1.23 -10.87
N LEU A 99 11.51 1.76 -11.77
CA LEU A 99 11.12 3.16 -11.76
C LEU A 99 10.34 3.53 -10.49
N ILE A 100 9.37 2.71 -10.09
CA ILE A 100 8.60 2.88 -8.85
C ILE A 100 9.53 2.89 -7.64
N ALA A 101 10.45 1.91 -7.55
CA ALA A 101 11.43 1.84 -6.47
C ALA A 101 12.33 3.08 -6.45
N ALA A 102 12.88 3.49 -7.59
CA ALA A 102 13.76 4.65 -7.68
C ALA A 102 13.06 5.96 -7.30
N ILE A 103 11.82 6.18 -7.78
CA ILE A 103 11.01 7.35 -7.41
C ILE A 103 10.69 7.32 -5.92
N HIS A 104 10.36 6.15 -5.36
CA HIS A 104 10.10 6.02 -3.94
C HIS A 104 11.32 6.35 -3.09
N MET A 105 12.48 5.74 -3.38
CA MET A 105 13.72 6.01 -2.66
C MET A 105 14.15 7.47 -2.81
N GLY A 106 14.09 8.02 -4.03
CA GLY A 106 14.37 9.43 -4.28
C GLY A 106 13.47 10.37 -3.48
N SER A 107 12.17 10.05 -3.38
CA SER A 107 11.23 10.84 -2.57
C SER A 107 11.60 10.86 -1.09
N ILE A 108 12.03 9.73 -0.52
CA ILE A 108 12.45 9.61 0.88
C ILE A 108 13.76 10.36 1.11
N VAL A 109 14.76 10.14 0.27
CA VAL A 109 16.08 10.77 0.39
C VAL A 109 15.96 12.29 0.32
N LEU A 110 15.26 12.82 -0.69
CA LEU A 110 15.05 14.26 -0.83
C LEU A 110 14.20 14.84 0.30
N ASN A 111 13.25 14.07 0.83
CA ASN A 111 12.50 14.50 1.99
C ASN A 111 13.42 14.68 3.21
N ASN A 112 14.22 13.67 3.50
CA ASN A 112 15.09 13.66 4.67
C ASN A 112 16.16 14.75 4.56
N LEU A 113 16.73 14.90 3.36
CA LEU A 113 17.66 15.98 3.03
C LEU A 113 17.01 17.36 3.25
N SER A 114 15.74 17.51 2.87
CA SER A 114 15.05 18.78 3.07
C SER A 114 14.95 19.14 4.57
N LEU A 115 14.71 18.16 5.45
CA LEU A 115 14.57 18.37 6.89
C LEU A 115 15.88 18.80 7.57
N GLU A 116 17.04 18.62 6.94
CA GLU A 116 18.31 19.18 7.42
C GLU A 116 18.34 20.72 7.28
N TRP A 117 17.58 21.28 6.33
CA TRP A 117 17.60 22.71 5.99
C TRP A 117 16.28 23.44 6.28
N LEU A 118 15.21 22.71 6.59
CA LEU A 118 13.91 23.28 6.93
C LEU A 118 13.20 22.52 8.05
N GLY A 119 12.47 23.27 8.88
CA GLY A 119 11.67 22.71 9.96
C GLY A 119 10.54 21.82 9.44
N LEU A 120 10.15 20.82 10.25
CA LEU A 120 9.12 19.85 9.91
C LEU A 120 7.79 20.51 9.47
N SER A 121 7.40 21.62 10.07
CA SER A 121 6.18 22.37 9.70
C SER A 121 6.20 22.76 8.22
N ILE A 122 7.27 23.41 7.75
CA ILE A 122 7.41 23.83 6.34
C ILE A 122 7.44 22.65 5.40
N ASN A 123 8.08 21.54 5.80
CA ASN A 123 8.05 20.31 5.02
C ASN A 123 6.61 19.86 4.78
N GLN A 124 5.79 19.86 5.84
CA GLN A 124 4.38 19.46 5.74
C GLN A 124 3.53 20.46 4.96
N ILE A 125 3.85 21.76 5.01
CA ILE A 125 3.16 22.79 4.23
C ILE A 125 3.39 22.57 2.73
N ILE A 126 4.65 22.38 2.33
CA ILE A 126 4.99 22.07 0.94
C ILE A 126 4.27 20.80 0.51
N LYS A 127 4.34 19.72 1.31
CA LYS A 127 3.61 18.48 1.03
C LYS A 127 2.09 18.61 1.07
N GLY A 128 1.55 19.60 1.77
CA GLY A 128 0.13 19.93 1.76
C GLY A 128 -0.38 20.33 0.37
N ALA A 129 0.52 20.75 -0.53
CA ALA A 129 0.21 21.03 -1.92
C ALA A 129 0.26 19.79 -2.83
N ALA A 130 0.68 18.60 -2.34
CA ALA A 130 0.80 17.36 -3.11
C ALA A 130 -0.44 16.98 -3.95
N PRO A 131 -1.69 17.26 -3.52
CA PRO A 131 -2.86 17.01 -4.37
C PRO A 131 -2.79 17.66 -5.77
N LEU A 132 -2.17 18.85 -5.91
CA LEU A 132 -2.07 19.56 -7.20
C LEU A 132 -1.21 18.82 -8.24
N PRO A 133 0.09 18.52 -7.98
CA PRO A 133 0.89 17.72 -8.90
C PRO A 133 0.31 16.31 -9.08
N THR A 134 -0.36 15.74 -8.09
CA THR A 134 -1.07 14.45 -8.24
C THR A 134 -2.17 14.52 -9.30
N MET A 135 -3.01 15.57 -9.30
CA MET A 135 -4.01 15.76 -10.36
C MET A 135 -3.36 15.87 -11.74
N PHE A 136 -2.25 16.60 -11.83
CA PHE A 136 -1.49 16.76 -13.08
C PHE A 136 -0.94 15.42 -13.58
N PHE A 137 -0.27 14.64 -12.72
CA PHE A 137 0.26 13.33 -13.11
C PHE A 137 -0.86 12.32 -13.40
N ALA A 138 -1.95 12.32 -12.64
CA ALA A 138 -3.10 11.44 -12.87
C ALA A 138 -3.75 11.72 -14.23
N PHE A 139 -3.86 13.01 -14.61
CA PHE A 139 -4.29 13.39 -15.95
C PHE A 139 -3.36 12.83 -17.04
N LEU A 140 -2.04 12.91 -16.86
CA LEU A 140 -1.06 12.46 -17.86
C LEU A 140 -0.92 10.94 -17.96
N LEU A 141 -0.89 10.21 -16.83
CA LEU A 141 -0.50 8.79 -16.78
C LEU A 141 -1.69 7.83 -16.66
N VAL A 142 -2.77 8.27 -16.01
CA VAL A 142 -4.00 7.47 -15.84
C VAL A 142 -5.10 7.94 -16.79
N GLY A 143 -5.04 9.19 -17.26
CA GLY A 143 -6.06 9.79 -18.12
C GLY A 143 -7.24 10.38 -17.33
N SER A 144 -7.07 10.58 -16.01
CA SER A 144 -8.12 11.07 -15.12
C SER A 144 -8.58 12.47 -15.52
N ARG A 145 -9.90 12.70 -15.46
CA ARG A 145 -10.53 14.00 -15.75
C ARG A 145 -11.24 14.50 -14.50
N TYR A 146 -11.01 15.77 -14.17
CA TYR A 146 -11.57 16.41 -12.99
C TYR A 146 -12.47 17.56 -13.40
N SER A 147 -13.58 17.73 -12.68
CA SER A 147 -14.43 18.90 -12.86
C SER A 147 -13.69 20.16 -12.39
N LEU A 148 -14.04 21.32 -12.95
CA LEU A 148 -13.48 22.59 -12.51
C LEU A 148 -13.70 22.81 -11.01
N ALA A 149 -14.84 22.35 -10.47
CA ALA A 149 -15.14 22.42 -9.04
C ALA A 149 -14.10 21.65 -8.20
N VAL A 150 -13.73 20.43 -8.60
CA VAL A 150 -12.68 19.65 -7.90
C VAL A 150 -11.33 20.35 -8.00
N VAL A 151 -10.95 20.85 -9.19
CA VAL A 151 -9.68 21.58 -9.38
C VAL A 151 -9.60 22.81 -8.47
N LEU A 152 -10.64 23.64 -8.45
CA LEU A 152 -10.69 24.84 -7.60
C LEU A 152 -10.68 24.47 -6.11
N THR A 153 -11.36 23.39 -5.73
CA THR A 153 -11.37 22.91 -4.35
C THR A 153 -9.98 22.47 -3.89
N VAL A 154 -9.26 21.72 -4.73
CA VAL A 154 -7.90 21.27 -4.44
C VAL A 154 -6.91 22.45 -4.40
N ALA A 155 -7.07 23.43 -5.30
CA ALA A 155 -6.25 24.65 -5.26
C ALA A 155 -6.52 25.47 -3.98
N ALA A 156 -7.78 25.59 -3.57
CA ALA A 156 -8.15 26.27 -2.34
C ALA A 156 -7.65 25.53 -1.09
N LEU A 157 -7.65 24.18 -1.10
CA LEU A 157 -7.05 23.36 -0.05
C LEU A 157 -5.56 23.68 0.12
N ALA A 158 -4.79 23.66 -0.98
CA ALA A 158 -3.37 23.98 -0.97
C ALA A 158 -3.09 25.43 -0.53
N ALA A 159 -3.90 26.39 -0.99
CA ALA A 159 -3.81 27.78 -0.55
C ALA A 159 -4.09 27.93 0.95
N GLY A 160 -5.10 27.22 1.47
CA GLY A 160 -5.41 27.17 2.90
C GLY A 160 -4.23 26.68 3.73
N CYS A 161 -3.54 25.62 3.29
CA CYS A 161 -2.32 25.11 3.93
C CYS A 161 -1.24 26.18 4.05
N VAL A 162 -1.02 27.00 3.00
CA VAL A 162 0.01 28.05 2.99
C VAL A 162 -0.38 29.25 3.85
N VAL A 163 -1.64 29.69 3.78
CA VAL A 163 -2.12 30.86 4.53
C VAL A 163 -2.21 30.58 6.03
N ALA A 164 -2.43 29.33 6.42
CA ALA A 164 -2.52 28.93 7.82
C ALA A 164 -1.19 29.00 8.59
N VAL A 165 -0.07 29.27 7.92
CA VAL A 165 1.29 29.19 8.49
C VAL A 165 1.74 30.52 9.10
N PRO A 166 2.29 30.51 10.32
CA PRO A 166 2.92 31.69 10.91
C PRO A 166 4.10 32.21 10.07
N PRO A 167 4.35 33.54 9.99
CA PRO A 167 5.47 34.08 9.21
C PRO A 167 6.84 33.64 9.74
N THR A 168 6.91 33.36 11.04
CA THR A 168 8.10 32.95 11.81
C THR A 168 8.73 31.68 11.27
N GLU A 169 7.91 30.77 10.74
CA GLU A 169 8.33 29.50 10.17
C GLU A 169 9.17 29.70 8.90
N PHE A 170 8.90 30.73 8.05
CA PHE A 170 9.49 30.89 6.71
C PHE A 170 10.99 31.27 6.66
N ARG A 171 11.74 31.20 7.77
CA ARG A 171 13.19 31.36 7.76
C ARG A 171 13.88 30.06 7.33
N THR A 172 13.88 29.77 6.03
CA THR A 172 14.43 28.52 5.47
C THR A 172 15.43 28.75 4.34
N SER A 173 16.30 27.76 4.14
CA SER A 173 17.25 27.75 3.02
C SER A 173 16.53 27.35 1.72
N ALA A 174 16.98 27.91 0.60
CA ALA A 174 16.41 27.63 -0.73
C ALA A 174 16.63 26.16 -1.13
N GLU A 175 17.77 25.59 -0.75
CA GLU A 175 18.12 24.19 -0.96
C GLU A 175 17.10 23.26 -0.28
N GLY A 176 16.71 23.57 0.95
CA GLY A 176 15.64 22.88 1.67
C GLY A 176 14.31 22.90 0.92
N ILE A 177 13.88 24.08 0.49
CA ILE A 177 12.62 24.25 -0.24
C ILE A 177 12.63 23.44 -1.54
N ILE A 178 13.73 23.52 -2.31
CA ILE A 178 13.87 22.77 -3.57
C ILE A 178 13.81 21.26 -3.31
N ALA A 179 14.55 20.76 -2.32
CA ALA A 179 14.53 19.35 -1.95
C ALA A 179 13.12 18.87 -1.53
N ALA A 180 12.40 19.67 -0.74
CA ALA A 180 11.03 19.35 -0.33
C ALA A 180 10.04 19.36 -1.50
N ILE A 181 10.14 20.31 -2.43
CA ILE A 181 9.29 20.36 -3.63
C ILE A 181 9.58 19.14 -4.52
N LEU A 182 10.84 18.82 -4.78
CA LEU A 182 11.20 17.65 -5.58
C LEU A 182 10.73 16.35 -4.92
N SER A 183 10.90 16.22 -3.60
CA SER A 183 10.36 15.09 -2.83
C SER A 183 8.85 14.96 -2.98
N MET A 184 8.10 16.07 -2.86
CA MET A 184 6.65 16.12 -3.05
C MET A 184 6.26 15.68 -4.47
N LEU A 185 6.95 16.19 -5.50
CA LEU A 185 6.68 15.81 -6.89
C LEU A 185 6.90 14.31 -7.13
N LEU A 186 7.98 13.74 -6.60
CA LEU A 186 8.25 12.30 -6.69
C LEU A 186 7.21 11.50 -5.90
N LEU A 187 6.78 11.97 -4.73
CA LEU A 187 5.73 11.32 -3.94
C LEU A 187 4.40 11.27 -4.72
N SER A 188 3.97 12.39 -5.29
CA SER A 188 2.76 12.48 -6.11
C SER A 188 2.86 11.58 -7.35
N LEU A 189 4.01 11.59 -8.04
CA LEU A 189 4.25 10.73 -9.19
C LEU A 189 4.19 9.24 -8.80
N LYS A 190 4.81 8.86 -7.68
CA LYS A 190 4.78 7.49 -7.14
C LYS A 190 3.36 6.99 -6.94
N GLN A 191 2.52 7.80 -6.29
CA GLN A 191 1.14 7.41 -5.97
C GLN A 191 0.30 7.25 -7.24
N VAL A 192 0.49 8.10 -8.25
CA VAL A 192 -0.18 7.94 -9.55
C VAL A 192 0.33 6.70 -10.30
N LEU A 193 1.62 6.38 -10.22
CA LEU A 193 2.15 5.14 -10.79
C LEU A 193 1.57 3.91 -10.09
N TYR A 194 1.39 3.95 -8.76
CA TYR A 194 0.67 2.89 -8.05
C TYR A 194 -0.76 2.76 -8.56
N GLU A 195 -1.52 3.85 -8.65
CA GLU A 195 -2.89 3.81 -9.19
C GLU A 195 -2.91 3.19 -10.59
N ARG A 196 -1.97 3.57 -11.46
CA ARG A 196 -1.88 3.06 -12.83
C ARG A 196 -1.57 1.56 -12.90
N VAL A 197 -0.67 1.07 -12.04
CA VAL A 197 -0.29 -0.35 -12.01
C VAL A 197 -1.41 -1.18 -11.37
N LEU A 198 -1.94 -0.70 -10.24
CA LEU A 198 -3.00 -1.39 -9.49
C LEU A 198 -4.31 -1.44 -10.25
N SER A 199 -4.61 -0.47 -11.14
CA SER A 199 -5.81 -0.53 -11.98
C SER A 199 -5.86 -1.77 -12.89
N ASN A 200 -4.69 -2.37 -13.18
CA ASN A 200 -4.55 -3.57 -14.00
C ASN A 200 -3.98 -4.76 -13.18
N SER A 201 -4.11 -4.75 -11.85
CA SER A 201 -3.51 -5.78 -10.99
C SER A 201 -4.02 -7.19 -11.31
N SER A 202 -5.29 -7.31 -11.71
CA SER A 202 -5.95 -8.59 -12.05
C SER A 202 -5.45 -9.22 -13.36
N ALA A 203 -4.81 -8.44 -14.23
CA ALA A 203 -4.20 -8.91 -15.48
C ALA A 203 -2.70 -9.13 -15.35
N THR A 204 -2.03 -8.29 -14.53
CA THR A 204 -0.56 -8.28 -14.39
C THR A 204 -0.04 -9.07 -13.20
N GLY A 205 -0.93 -9.47 -12.28
CA GLY A 205 -0.57 -10.07 -10.99
C GLY A 205 0.15 -9.12 -10.03
N LEU A 206 0.29 -7.84 -10.37
CA LEU A 206 0.93 -6.81 -9.54
C LEU A 206 -0.06 -6.28 -8.51
N ASP A 207 -0.24 -7.04 -7.43
CA ASP A 207 -1.03 -6.65 -6.28
C ASP A 207 -0.20 -5.80 -5.28
N PRO A 208 -0.84 -5.21 -4.24
CA PRO A 208 -0.12 -4.44 -3.22
C PRO A 208 1.04 -5.19 -2.57
N PHE A 209 0.93 -6.52 -2.37
CA PHE A 209 1.98 -7.33 -1.77
C PHE A 209 3.20 -7.45 -2.69
N ALA A 210 2.99 -7.76 -3.97
CA ALA A 210 4.05 -7.89 -4.94
C ALA A 210 4.77 -6.56 -5.19
N ILE A 211 4.02 -5.46 -5.33
CA ILE A 211 4.62 -4.13 -5.51
C ILE A 211 5.46 -3.77 -4.29
N THR A 212 4.96 -4.03 -3.07
CA THR A 212 5.70 -3.75 -1.83
C THR A 212 6.99 -4.56 -1.74
N PHE A 213 6.93 -5.87 -2.03
CA PHE A 213 8.11 -6.72 -2.05
C PHE A 213 9.17 -6.19 -3.03
N TRP A 214 8.80 -5.99 -4.29
CA TRP A 214 9.75 -5.54 -5.31
C TRP A 214 10.30 -4.14 -5.02
N GLN A 215 9.47 -3.25 -4.47
CA GLN A 215 9.91 -1.92 -4.06
C GLN A 215 11.02 -1.96 -3.02
N PHE A 216 10.88 -2.75 -1.95
CA PHE A 216 11.91 -2.87 -0.92
C PHE A 216 13.13 -3.65 -1.42
N ALA A 217 12.90 -4.74 -2.17
CA ALA A 217 13.97 -5.57 -2.71
C ALA A 217 14.88 -4.80 -3.69
N LEU A 218 14.30 -3.94 -4.53
CA LEU A 218 15.05 -3.07 -5.45
C LEU A 218 15.57 -1.80 -4.77
N GLY A 219 14.87 -1.31 -3.75
CA GLY A 219 15.28 -0.15 -2.97
C GLY A 219 16.54 -0.39 -2.14
N ALA A 220 16.68 -1.57 -1.55
CA ALA A 220 17.84 -1.94 -0.72
C ALA A 220 19.19 -1.73 -1.44
N PRO A 221 19.45 -2.31 -2.64
CA PRO A 221 20.71 -2.07 -3.34
C PRO A 221 20.87 -0.60 -3.78
N MET A 222 19.80 0.10 -4.16
CA MET A 222 19.86 1.52 -4.54
C MET A 222 20.31 2.40 -3.37
N LEU A 223 19.66 2.24 -2.21
CA LEU A 223 20.01 2.97 -1.00
C LEU A 223 21.37 2.54 -0.44
N PHE A 224 21.76 1.27 -0.60
CA PHE A 224 23.07 0.81 -0.19
C PHE A 224 24.19 1.50 -0.98
N VAL A 225 24.06 1.57 -2.32
CA VAL A 225 25.02 2.30 -3.16
C VAL A 225 25.05 3.77 -2.77
N LEU A 226 23.88 4.39 -2.59
CA LEU A 226 23.80 5.79 -2.17
C LEU A 226 24.47 6.02 -0.81
N TRP A 227 24.22 5.14 0.17
CA TRP A 227 24.81 5.21 1.50
C TRP A 227 26.33 5.06 1.47
N VAL A 228 26.86 4.08 0.71
CA VAL A 228 28.30 3.87 0.56
C VAL A 228 28.98 5.06 -0.12
N CYS A 229 28.35 5.61 -1.18
CA CYS A 229 28.86 6.76 -1.92
C CYS A 229 28.71 8.09 -1.17
N ASN A 230 27.80 8.18 -0.20
CA ASN A 230 27.61 9.37 0.62
C ASN A 230 28.72 9.46 1.69
N ALA A 231 29.85 10.03 1.29
CA ALA A 231 31.08 9.91 2.05
C ALA A 231 31.05 10.60 3.43
N ASN A 232 30.19 11.62 3.60
CA ASN A 232 30.31 12.61 4.67
C ASN A 232 29.12 12.70 5.67
N ASN A 233 27.97 12.04 5.44
CA ASN A 233 26.76 12.43 6.19
C ASN A 233 26.33 11.55 7.38
N GLU A 234 26.75 10.29 7.52
CA GLU A 234 26.28 9.48 8.67
C GLU A 234 27.10 8.21 8.96
N ARG A 235 27.89 7.70 8.01
CA ARG A 235 28.54 6.36 8.12
C ARG A 235 29.35 6.15 9.40
N ALA A 236 30.24 7.08 9.75
CA ALA A 236 31.07 6.95 10.95
C ALA A 236 30.24 7.05 12.24
N ALA A 237 29.25 7.95 12.25
CA ALA A 237 28.38 8.17 13.40
C ALA A 237 27.44 6.98 13.63
N VAL A 238 26.93 6.34 12.56
CA VAL A 238 26.17 5.09 12.62
C VAL A 238 26.98 4.00 13.33
N LEU A 239 28.23 3.77 12.91
CA LEU A 239 29.08 2.73 13.49
C LEU A 239 29.34 2.97 14.99
N VAL A 240 29.56 4.22 15.38
CA VAL A 240 29.74 4.60 16.79
C VAL A 240 28.45 4.38 17.59
N TYR A 241 27.31 4.87 17.08
CA TYR A 241 26.01 4.71 17.75
C TYR A 241 25.64 3.23 17.92
N TRP A 242 25.79 2.43 16.86
CA TRP A 242 25.48 1.00 16.91
C TRP A 242 26.42 0.21 17.82
N ARG A 243 27.69 0.63 17.95
CA ARG A 243 28.61 0.05 18.93
C ARG A 243 28.20 0.38 20.36
N ASP A 244 27.83 1.63 20.61
CA ASP A 244 27.63 2.14 21.97
C ASP A 244 26.19 1.90 22.48
N ARG A 245 25.21 1.77 21.58
CA ARG A 245 23.77 1.64 21.88
C ARG A 245 23.08 0.56 21.03
N ALA A 246 23.74 -0.58 20.81
CA ALA A 246 23.25 -1.66 19.94
C ALA A 246 21.78 -2.09 20.22
N PRO A 247 21.34 -2.32 21.47
CA PRO A 247 19.96 -2.74 21.73
C PRO A 247 18.93 -1.69 21.30
N THR A 248 19.21 -0.41 21.56
CA THR A 248 18.37 0.71 21.14
C THR A 248 18.32 0.81 19.63
N ALA A 249 19.47 0.69 18.95
CA ALA A 249 19.56 0.76 17.50
C ALA A 249 18.78 -0.38 16.81
N ILE A 250 18.86 -1.62 17.34
CA ILE A 250 18.09 -2.77 16.84
C ILE A 250 16.60 -2.55 17.04
N TRP A 251 16.18 -2.02 18.19
CA TRP A 251 14.77 -1.72 18.46
C TRP A 251 14.25 -0.63 17.52
N ILE A 252 15.00 0.45 17.30
CA ILE A 252 14.66 1.50 16.34
C ILE A 252 14.50 0.91 14.93
N ALA A 253 15.51 0.19 14.44
CA ALA A 253 15.50 -0.37 13.09
C ALA A 253 14.34 -1.34 12.84
N THR A 254 14.02 -2.19 13.83
CA THR A 254 12.91 -3.15 13.70
C THR A 254 11.55 -2.48 13.81
N ALA A 255 11.38 -1.51 14.71
CA ALA A 255 10.13 -0.74 14.84
C ALA A 255 9.89 0.17 13.62
N SER A 256 10.91 0.84 13.11
CA SER A 256 10.86 1.67 11.90
C SER A 256 10.46 0.83 10.69
N ALA A 257 11.13 -0.32 10.48
CA ALA A 257 10.83 -1.22 9.37
C ALA A 257 9.39 -1.76 9.41
N LEU A 258 8.90 -2.19 10.58
CA LEU A 258 7.51 -2.65 10.73
C LEU A 258 6.51 -1.56 10.39
N LEU A 259 6.77 -0.33 10.85
CA LEU A 259 5.93 0.82 10.58
C LEU A 259 5.98 1.23 9.12
N ALA A 260 7.15 1.21 8.49
CA ALA A 260 7.36 1.48 7.07
C ALA A 260 6.64 0.45 6.19
N LEU A 261 6.69 -0.84 6.56
CA LEU A 261 5.97 -1.90 5.87
C LEU A 261 4.46 -1.71 5.96
N ALA A 262 3.93 -1.50 7.18
CA ALA A 262 2.50 -1.28 7.40
C ALA A 262 1.99 -0.04 6.65
N TYR A 263 2.75 1.05 6.68
CA TYR A 263 2.40 2.28 5.99
C TYR A 263 2.40 2.12 4.46
N ASN A 264 3.42 1.49 3.88
CA ASN A 264 3.48 1.28 2.43
C ASN A 264 2.37 0.31 1.96
N MET A 265 2.09 -0.74 2.73
CA MET A 265 0.97 -1.64 2.46
C MET A 265 -0.37 -0.91 2.50
N SER A 266 -0.62 -0.13 3.55
CA SER A 266 -1.83 0.67 3.68
C SER A 266 -1.96 1.69 2.54
N THR A 267 -0.84 2.30 2.11
CA THR A 267 -0.79 3.24 0.98
C THR A 267 -1.22 2.56 -0.32
N LEU A 268 -0.62 1.42 -0.66
CA LEU A 268 -0.93 0.68 -1.88
C LEU A 268 -2.36 0.14 -1.87
N TRP A 269 -2.80 -0.39 -0.73
CA TRP A 269 -4.16 -0.89 -0.58
C TRP A 269 -5.19 0.24 -0.73
N LEU A 270 -5.00 1.37 -0.04
CA LEU A 270 -5.89 2.52 -0.16
C LEU A 270 -5.87 3.08 -1.59
N THR A 271 -4.72 3.10 -2.25
CA THR A 271 -4.62 3.50 -3.67
C THR A 271 -5.38 2.54 -4.59
N LYS A 272 -5.34 1.23 -4.32
CA LYS A 272 -6.03 0.20 -5.12
C LYS A 272 -7.54 0.43 -5.11
N VAL A 273 -8.09 0.73 -3.94
CA VAL A 273 -9.54 0.84 -3.75
C VAL A 273 -10.08 2.28 -3.85
N THR A 274 -9.20 3.27 -3.98
CA THR A 274 -9.56 4.68 -4.21
C THR A 274 -8.72 5.27 -5.37
N SER A 275 -8.23 6.51 -5.25
CA SER A 275 -7.38 7.19 -6.22
C SER A 275 -6.11 7.73 -5.55
N ALA A 276 -5.07 7.99 -6.35
CA ALA A 276 -3.87 8.67 -5.87
C ALA A 276 -4.17 10.08 -5.33
N LEU A 277 -5.19 10.75 -5.90
CA LEU A 277 -5.65 12.05 -5.43
C LEU A 277 -6.29 11.96 -4.05
N THR A 278 -7.21 11.03 -3.87
CA THR A 278 -7.88 10.80 -2.59
C THR A 278 -6.88 10.38 -1.52
N LEU A 279 -5.93 9.51 -1.82
CA LEU A 279 -4.82 9.17 -0.92
C LEU A 279 -4.05 10.42 -0.45
N ASN A 280 -3.72 11.35 -1.36
CA ASN A 280 -3.03 12.58 -0.99
C ASN A 280 -3.88 13.48 -0.10
N ILE A 281 -5.16 13.61 -0.38
CA ILE A 281 -6.06 14.45 0.42
C ILE A 281 -6.28 13.86 1.81
N VAL A 282 -6.42 12.54 1.93
CA VAL A 282 -6.42 11.87 3.25
C VAL A 282 -5.10 12.13 3.97
N SER A 283 -3.97 12.07 3.25
CA SER A 283 -2.65 12.36 3.84
C SER A 283 -2.52 13.79 4.36
N THR A 284 -3.22 14.77 3.78
CA THR A 284 -3.18 16.15 4.27
C THR A 284 -3.99 16.34 5.55
N ILE A 285 -4.94 15.47 5.90
CA ILE A 285 -5.77 15.61 7.12
C ILE A 285 -4.93 15.78 8.40
N LYS A 286 -3.74 15.18 8.46
CA LYS A 286 -2.77 15.36 9.55
C LYS A 286 -2.32 16.81 9.77
N PHE A 287 -2.60 17.71 8.83
CA PHE A 287 -2.38 19.16 8.93
C PHE A 287 -2.84 19.71 10.29
N ILE A 288 -3.97 19.22 10.81
CA ILE A 288 -4.49 19.60 12.13
C ILE A 288 -3.48 19.28 13.24
N LEU A 289 -2.93 18.08 13.19
CA LEU A 289 -2.05 17.57 14.24
C LEU A 289 -0.66 18.18 14.18
N VAL A 290 -0.17 18.46 12.96
CA VAL A 290 1.20 18.93 12.77
C VAL A 290 1.31 20.46 12.75
N ILE A 291 0.25 21.19 12.38
CA ILE A 291 0.30 22.65 12.20
C ILE A 291 -0.66 23.36 13.16
N VAL A 292 -1.92 22.92 13.24
CA VAL A 292 -2.92 23.63 14.07
C VAL A 292 -2.64 23.47 15.57
N ILE A 293 -2.34 22.25 16.03
CA ILE A 293 -2.08 22.00 17.46
C ILE A 293 -0.82 22.72 17.96
N PRO A 294 0.36 22.62 17.31
CA PRO A 294 1.56 23.35 17.75
C PRO A 294 1.37 24.87 17.68
N GLY A 295 0.81 25.39 16.59
CA GLY A 295 0.60 26.84 16.45
C GLY A 295 -0.35 27.45 17.49
N LEU A 296 -1.30 26.65 18.00
CA LEU A 296 -2.14 27.01 19.15
C LEU A 296 -1.36 26.99 20.47
N ALA A 297 -0.54 25.97 20.69
CA ALA A 297 0.26 25.82 21.91
C ALA A 297 1.29 26.95 22.04
N ASP A 298 1.97 27.28 20.95
CA ASP A 298 3.02 28.29 20.89
C ASP A 298 2.47 29.72 20.76
N ARG A 299 1.14 29.87 20.64
CA ARG A 299 0.43 31.16 20.50
C ARG A 299 0.93 32.01 19.33
N GLU A 300 1.36 31.36 18.25
CA GLU A 300 1.90 32.04 17.07
C GLU A 300 0.83 32.45 16.05
N PHE A 301 -0.41 31.97 16.21
CA PHE A 301 -1.49 32.24 15.27
C PHE A 301 -1.99 33.68 15.38
N VAL A 302 -1.91 34.41 14.26
CA VAL A 302 -2.57 35.70 14.07
C VAL A 302 -3.86 35.54 13.26
N ALA A 303 -4.64 36.62 13.13
CA ALA A 303 -5.99 36.57 12.56
C ALA A 303 -6.08 35.92 11.16
N TYR A 304 -5.08 36.12 10.29
CA TYR A 304 -5.12 35.54 8.95
C TYR A 304 -4.82 34.02 8.94
N ASN A 305 -4.09 33.47 9.92
CA ASN A 305 -3.85 32.03 10.01
C ASN A 305 -5.18 31.27 10.13
N TRP A 306 -6.12 31.84 10.89
CA TRP A 306 -7.48 31.29 11.05
C TRP A 306 -8.27 31.29 9.75
N VAL A 307 -8.05 32.27 8.86
CA VAL A 307 -8.63 32.27 7.52
C VAL A 307 -8.09 31.11 6.71
N GLY A 308 -6.77 30.85 6.77
CA GLY A 308 -6.14 29.70 6.11
C GLY A 308 -6.67 28.36 6.62
N VAL A 309 -6.82 28.22 7.95
CA VAL A 309 -7.41 27.03 8.58
C VAL A 309 -8.85 26.82 8.12
N ALA A 310 -9.68 27.87 8.16
CA ALA A 310 -11.07 27.79 7.72
C ALA A 310 -11.18 27.42 6.23
N LEU A 311 -10.35 28.03 5.38
CA LEU A 311 -10.29 27.72 3.95
C LEU A 311 -9.90 26.26 3.72
N TYR A 312 -8.86 25.77 4.41
CA TYR A 312 -8.41 24.39 4.33
C TYR A 312 -9.53 23.40 4.67
N PHE A 313 -10.21 23.58 5.81
CA PHE A 313 -11.29 22.68 6.23
C PHE A 313 -12.51 22.75 5.33
N LEU A 314 -12.90 23.94 4.88
CA LEU A 314 -14.01 24.11 3.95
C LEU A 314 -13.72 23.39 2.63
N SER A 315 -12.51 23.53 2.10
CA SER A 315 -12.06 22.82 0.89
C SER A 315 -12.01 21.31 1.11
N LEU A 316 -11.55 20.84 2.27
CA LEU A 316 -11.56 19.42 2.60
C LEU A 316 -12.99 18.85 2.62
N CYS A 317 -13.92 19.53 3.29
CA CYS A 317 -15.33 19.13 3.32
C CYS A 317 -15.95 19.13 1.93
N LEU A 318 -15.70 20.18 1.15
CA LEU A 318 -16.22 20.30 -0.21
C LEU A 318 -15.66 19.19 -1.12
N TYR A 319 -14.36 18.87 -1.01
CA TYR A 319 -13.76 17.77 -1.77
C TYR A 319 -14.42 16.44 -1.42
N THR A 320 -14.62 16.16 -0.14
CA THR A 320 -15.28 14.93 0.32
C THR A 320 -16.67 14.81 -0.30
N VAL A 321 -17.47 15.87 -0.28
CA VAL A 321 -18.82 15.86 -0.89
C VAL A 321 -18.78 15.62 -2.40
N LEU A 322 -17.81 16.23 -3.10
CA LEU A 322 -17.68 16.10 -4.56
C LEU A 322 -17.13 14.73 -5.00
N SER A 323 -16.29 14.10 -4.20
CA SER A 323 -15.50 12.93 -4.60
C SER A 323 -15.99 11.61 -4.03
N VAL A 324 -16.63 11.59 -2.85
CA VAL A 324 -17.10 10.34 -2.20
C VAL A 324 -17.99 9.48 -3.10
N PRO A 325 -18.99 10.01 -3.83
CA PRO A 325 -19.83 9.16 -4.68
C PRO A 325 -19.04 8.36 -5.73
N ALA A 326 -18.05 9.01 -6.35
CA ALA A 326 -17.20 8.37 -7.36
C ALA A 326 -16.23 7.34 -6.74
N GLU A 327 -15.71 7.63 -5.54
CA GLU A 327 -14.80 6.71 -4.84
C GLU A 327 -15.54 5.48 -4.31
N VAL A 328 -16.79 5.61 -3.86
CA VAL A 328 -17.60 4.46 -3.45
C VAL A 328 -17.90 3.53 -4.63
N GLU A 329 -18.24 4.09 -5.80
CA GLU A 329 -18.42 3.29 -7.01
C GLU A 329 -17.12 2.58 -7.41
N ARG A 330 -15.98 3.26 -7.27
CA ARG A 330 -14.66 2.66 -7.54
C ARG A 330 -14.33 1.51 -6.59
N TYR A 331 -14.63 1.68 -5.31
CA TYR A 331 -14.43 0.66 -4.28
C TYR A 331 -15.25 -0.61 -4.56
N ASP A 332 -16.54 -0.45 -4.85
CA ASP A 332 -17.45 -1.55 -5.17
C ASP A 332 -16.97 -2.33 -6.42
N ASN A 333 -16.48 -1.62 -7.43
CA ASN A 333 -15.89 -2.26 -8.61
C ASN A 333 -14.58 -3.00 -8.29
N ALA A 334 -13.73 -2.46 -7.43
CA ALA A 334 -12.48 -3.10 -7.02
C ALA A 334 -12.74 -4.41 -6.25
N LEU A 335 -13.75 -4.43 -5.36
CA LEU A 335 -14.14 -5.64 -4.63
C LEU A 335 -14.66 -6.74 -5.56
N LYS A 336 -15.53 -6.40 -6.52
CA LYS A 336 -16.05 -7.39 -7.49
C LYS A 336 -14.93 -8.04 -8.29
N LEU A 337 -13.93 -7.26 -8.69
CA LEU A 337 -12.76 -7.78 -9.41
C LEU A 337 -11.92 -8.73 -8.55
N ASP A 338 -11.78 -8.44 -7.25
CA ASP A 338 -11.06 -9.31 -6.31
C ASP A 338 -11.85 -10.61 -6.02
N GLU A 339 -13.18 -10.55 -5.93
CA GLU A 339 -14.05 -11.74 -5.82
C GLU A 339 -13.94 -12.64 -7.07
N GLU A 340 -14.06 -12.06 -8.27
CA GLU A 340 -13.89 -12.79 -9.53
C GLU A 340 -12.48 -13.42 -9.66
N GLU A 341 -11.46 -12.80 -9.05
CA GLU A 341 -10.11 -13.33 -9.03
C GLU A 341 -9.91 -14.44 -7.99
N GLY A 342 -10.57 -14.37 -6.84
CA GLY A 342 -10.62 -15.46 -5.85
C GLY A 342 -11.29 -16.72 -6.40
N ASP A 343 -12.19 -16.56 -7.37
CA ASP A 343 -12.87 -17.64 -8.08
C ASP A 343 -12.06 -18.23 -9.26
N ARG A 344 -10.88 -17.69 -9.58
CA ARG A 344 -10.02 -18.26 -10.62
C ARG A 344 -9.25 -19.49 -10.14
N PHE A 345 -9.21 -20.51 -11.00
CA PHE A 345 -8.50 -21.75 -10.78
C PHE A 345 -6.98 -21.56 -10.93
N PHE A 346 -6.19 -21.85 -9.90
CA PHE A 346 -4.74 -21.89 -10.02
C PHE A 346 -4.24 -23.34 -10.05
N LEU A 347 -3.66 -23.77 -11.17
CA LEU A 347 -3.09 -25.11 -11.29
C LEU A 347 -1.79 -25.22 -10.48
N LEU A 348 -1.78 -26.16 -9.54
CA LEU A 348 -0.61 -26.52 -8.73
C LEU A 348 0.08 -27.75 -9.34
N PRO A 349 1.40 -27.91 -9.15
CA PRO A 349 2.12 -29.12 -9.56
C PRO A 349 1.48 -30.38 -8.95
N GLY A 350 1.41 -31.46 -9.73
CA GLY A 350 0.85 -32.75 -9.27
C GLY A 350 -0.66 -32.90 -9.39
N GLY A 351 -1.32 -32.16 -10.29
CA GLY A 351 -2.77 -32.31 -10.56
C GLY A 351 -3.67 -31.69 -9.48
N LYS A 352 -3.11 -30.82 -8.64
CA LYS A 352 -3.85 -30.04 -7.64
C LYS A 352 -4.25 -28.69 -8.26
N PHE A 353 -5.32 -28.07 -7.75
CA PHE A 353 -5.70 -26.73 -8.14
C PHE A 353 -6.24 -25.95 -6.94
N LEU A 354 -5.98 -24.65 -6.88
CA LEU A 354 -6.53 -23.74 -5.89
C LEU A 354 -7.83 -23.13 -6.43
N PHE A 355 -8.91 -23.16 -5.66
CA PHE A 355 -10.17 -22.49 -5.96
C PHE A 355 -10.74 -21.93 -4.66
N LYS A 356 -11.11 -20.64 -4.62
CA LYS A 356 -11.58 -19.96 -3.39
C LYS A 356 -10.66 -20.11 -2.17
N GLY A 357 -9.35 -20.16 -2.41
CA GLY A 357 -8.35 -20.32 -1.34
C GLY A 357 -8.22 -21.74 -0.79
N GLU A 358 -8.95 -22.72 -1.32
CA GLU A 358 -8.86 -24.12 -0.94
C GLU A 358 -8.12 -24.95 -1.99
N VAL A 359 -7.33 -25.94 -1.55
CA VAL A 359 -6.61 -26.86 -2.43
C VAL A 359 -7.48 -28.06 -2.75
N HIS A 360 -7.77 -28.24 -4.03
CA HIS A 360 -8.51 -29.37 -4.58
C HIS A 360 -7.57 -30.25 -5.41
N GLN A 361 -7.92 -31.53 -5.57
CA GLN A 361 -7.19 -32.46 -6.42
C GLN A 361 -8.10 -32.96 -7.55
N LEU A 362 -7.62 -32.90 -8.78
CA LEU A 362 -8.28 -33.50 -9.94
C LEU A 362 -7.97 -35.00 -9.96
N ILE A 363 -8.97 -35.83 -9.71
CA ILE A 363 -8.86 -37.28 -9.94
C ILE A 363 -9.44 -37.57 -11.32
N VAL A 364 -8.57 -38.03 -12.23
CA VAL A 364 -8.97 -38.48 -13.56
C VAL A 364 -9.27 -39.96 -13.51
N SER A 365 -10.55 -40.32 -13.61
CA SER A 365 -10.95 -41.73 -13.75
C SER A 365 -10.72 -42.20 -15.18
N SER A 366 -9.72 -43.04 -15.39
CA SER A 366 -9.38 -43.62 -16.70
C SER A 366 -10.49 -44.50 -17.29
N ARG A 367 -11.43 -44.99 -16.46
CA ARG A 367 -12.54 -45.85 -16.88
C ARG A 367 -13.77 -45.10 -17.40
N SER A 368 -13.98 -43.85 -16.98
CA SER A 368 -15.23 -43.12 -17.26
C SER A 368 -15.04 -41.78 -17.96
N GLN A 369 -13.79 -41.33 -18.20
CA GLN A 369 -13.50 -39.99 -18.73
C GLN A 369 -14.23 -38.87 -17.97
N THR A 370 -14.55 -39.09 -16.69
CA THR A 370 -15.19 -38.11 -15.82
C THR A 370 -14.15 -37.53 -14.88
N PHE A 371 -14.13 -36.21 -14.78
CA PHE A 371 -13.32 -35.48 -13.82
C PHE A 371 -14.09 -35.38 -12.50
N THR A 372 -13.50 -35.87 -11.41
CA THR A 372 -14.08 -35.73 -10.07
C THR A 372 -13.20 -34.77 -9.28
N VAL A 373 -13.80 -33.67 -8.82
CA VAL A 373 -13.16 -32.72 -7.91
C VAL A 373 -13.33 -33.25 -6.50
N THR A 374 -12.22 -33.46 -5.78
CA THR A 374 -12.29 -33.81 -4.37
C THR A 374 -12.71 -32.60 -3.53
N PRO A 375 -13.41 -32.81 -2.39
CA PRO A 375 -13.58 -31.76 -1.39
C PRO A 375 -12.21 -31.21 -0.95
N PRO A 376 -12.20 -29.98 -0.38
CA PRO A 376 -10.96 -29.33 0.02
C PRO A 376 -10.13 -30.23 0.94
N LEU A 377 -8.84 -30.37 0.64
CA LEU A 377 -7.91 -31.13 1.47
C LEU A 377 -7.77 -30.41 2.82
N ARG A 378 -8.56 -30.84 3.83
CA ARG A 378 -8.37 -30.38 5.21
C ARG A 378 -7.04 -30.92 5.71
N ALA A 379 -6.28 -30.07 6.41
CA ALA A 379 -4.98 -30.42 7.00
C ALA A 379 -5.03 -31.60 8.00
N ALA A 380 -6.22 -32.11 8.34
CA ALA A 380 -6.40 -33.28 9.19
C ALA A 380 -6.13 -34.62 8.47
N ASP A 381 -6.25 -34.69 7.13
CA ASP A 381 -6.18 -35.97 6.40
C ASP A 381 -4.74 -36.45 6.14
N GLU A 382 -3.72 -35.60 6.33
CA GLU A 382 -2.32 -36.01 6.24
C GLU A 382 -1.84 -36.78 7.48
N HIS A 383 -2.48 -36.59 8.65
CA HIS A 383 -2.10 -37.30 9.87
C HIS A 383 -2.52 -38.78 9.82
N ASP A 384 -3.69 -39.09 9.26
CA ASP A 384 -4.23 -40.46 9.20
C ASP A 384 -3.65 -41.30 8.05
N ARG A 385 -3.06 -40.67 7.02
CA ARG A 385 -2.34 -41.39 5.95
C ARG A 385 -0.90 -41.75 6.32
N LEU A 386 -0.29 -41.05 7.28
CA LEU A 386 1.07 -41.33 7.73
C LEU A 386 1.14 -42.46 8.78
N TRP A 387 0.03 -42.76 9.46
CA TRP A 387 -0.07 -43.87 10.42
C TRP A 387 -1.05 -44.91 9.89
N GLY A 388 -0.53 -45.87 9.12
CA GLY A 388 -1.30 -46.88 8.39
C GLY A 388 -2.26 -47.71 9.25
N HIS A 389 -3.47 -47.19 9.45
CA HIS A 389 -4.61 -47.97 9.91
C HIS A 389 -5.44 -48.38 8.70
N HIS A 390 -5.34 -49.66 8.35
CA HIS A 390 -6.31 -50.35 7.51
C HIS A 390 -7.69 -50.26 8.18
N ILE A 391 -8.56 -49.39 7.67
CA ILE A 391 -9.99 -49.50 7.93
C ILE A 391 -10.55 -50.42 6.85
N SER A 392 -10.89 -51.65 7.25
CA SER A 392 -11.58 -52.61 6.40
C SER A 392 -13.02 -52.14 6.16
N GLU A 393 -13.44 -52.10 4.90
CA GLU A 393 -14.84 -51.97 4.51
C GLU A 393 -15.65 -53.17 5.01
N THR A 394 -16.31 -53.05 6.17
CA THR A 394 -17.54 -53.79 6.50
C THR A 394 -18.20 -53.14 7.71
N ASP A 395 -19.10 -52.19 7.50
CA ASP A 395 -20.17 -51.91 8.47
C ASP A 395 -21.40 -51.30 7.74
N PRO A 396 -22.56 -52.00 7.64
CA PRO A 396 -23.73 -51.53 6.92
C PRO A 396 -24.70 -50.73 7.80
N THR A 397 -24.22 -50.05 8.84
CA THR A 397 -25.07 -49.18 9.69
C THR A 397 -24.33 -47.92 10.12
N ALA A 398 -24.19 -46.95 9.22
CA ALA A 398 -23.91 -45.57 9.59
C ALA A 398 -24.80 -44.63 8.78
N GLU A 399 -25.57 -43.84 9.51
CA GLU A 399 -26.68 -43.02 9.05
C GLU A 399 -26.29 -41.95 8.04
N ARG A 400 -27.24 -41.70 7.11
CA ARG A 400 -27.35 -40.49 6.30
C ARG A 400 -27.08 -39.24 7.14
N THR A 401 -26.03 -38.52 6.80
CA THR A 401 -25.95 -37.07 7.01
C THR A 401 -25.75 -36.42 5.66
N ASP A 402 -26.52 -35.37 5.43
CA ASP A 402 -26.89 -34.86 4.12
C ASP A 402 -25.68 -34.38 3.29
N CYS A 403 -25.46 -35.04 2.16
CA CYS A 403 -24.72 -34.48 1.04
C CYS A 403 -25.50 -33.25 0.54
N CYS A 404 -25.10 -32.06 0.97
CA CYS A 404 -25.45 -30.84 0.24
C CYS A 404 -24.89 -30.95 -1.19
N ASP A 405 -25.82 -30.91 -2.15
CA ASP A 405 -25.68 -30.69 -3.59
C ASP A 405 -24.36 -30.03 -4.04
N TRP A 406 -23.31 -30.83 -4.22
CA TRP A 406 -22.23 -30.50 -5.16
C TRP A 406 -22.65 -31.03 -6.53
N GLY A 407 -23.55 -30.28 -7.17
CA GLY A 407 -24.02 -30.55 -8.52
C GLY A 407 -22.87 -30.78 -9.49
N LYS A 408 -23.02 -31.80 -10.33
CA LYS A 408 -22.15 -32.14 -11.46
C LYS A 408 -21.77 -30.88 -12.25
N LEU A 409 -20.58 -30.32 -12.03
CA LEU A 409 -19.95 -29.42 -12.99
C LEU A 409 -19.45 -30.27 -14.17
N CYS A 410 -20.30 -30.43 -15.18
CA CYS A 410 -19.90 -30.99 -16.47
C CYS A 410 -19.09 -29.94 -17.23
N PHE A 411 -17.76 -30.07 -17.22
CA PHE A 411 -16.90 -29.30 -18.12
C PHE A 411 -16.94 -29.92 -19.53
N SER A 412 -17.39 -29.15 -20.52
CA SER A 412 -17.10 -29.44 -21.93
C SER A 412 -15.69 -28.94 -22.22
N VAL A 413 -14.74 -29.86 -22.38
CA VAL A 413 -13.39 -29.54 -22.87
C VAL A 413 -13.42 -29.68 -24.39
N SER A 414 -13.26 -28.59 -25.13
CA SER A 414 -12.92 -28.69 -26.54
C SER A 414 -11.50 -29.27 -26.64
N THR A 415 -11.38 -30.49 -27.13
CA THR A 415 -10.09 -31.10 -27.42
C THR A 415 -9.36 -30.29 -28.49
N TYR A 416 -8.24 -29.66 -28.14
CA TYR A 416 -7.28 -29.13 -29.10
C TYR A 416 -6.47 -30.30 -29.67
N ASP A 417 -6.50 -30.49 -30.99
CA ASP A 417 -5.68 -31.46 -31.69
C ASP A 417 -4.26 -30.89 -31.86
N GLU A 418 -3.28 -31.58 -31.27
CA GLU A 418 -1.88 -31.15 -31.11
C GLU A 418 -1.09 -31.10 -32.44
N LYS A 419 -1.74 -31.31 -33.59
CA LYS A 419 -1.06 -31.37 -34.89
C LYS A 419 -1.43 -30.33 -35.93
N ASN A 420 -2.42 -29.46 -35.71
CA ASN A 420 -2.70 -28.36 -36.65
C ASN A 420 -3.23 -27.12 -35.92
N MET A 421 -2.40 -26.07 -35.80
CA MET A 421 -2.81 -24.75 -35.31
C MET A 421 -3.73 -24.04 -36.32
N LEU A 422 -5.02 -24.36 -36.36
CA LEU A 422 -6.08 -23.46 -36.85
C LEU A 422 -7.41 -23.77 -36.12
N PRO A 423 -8.20 -22.75 -35.73
CA PRO A 423 -9.42 -22.97 -34.98
C PRO A 423 -10.53 -23.53 -35.89
N THR A 424 -11.00 -24.74 -35.60
CA THR A 424 -12.22 -25.29 -36.22
C THR A 424 -13.45 -24.65 -35.59
N ARG A 425 -14.24 -23.99 -36.45
CA ARG A 425 -15.48 -23.30 -36.11
C ARG A 425 -16.65 -24.27 -36.27
N THR A 426 -17.41 -24.56 -35.23
CA THR A 426 -18.79 -25.10 -35.31
C THR A 426 -19.48 -24.92 -33.96
N LYS A 427 -20.51 -24.07 -33.88
CA LYS A 427 -21.96 -24.28 -34.14
C LYS A 427 -22.70 -24.83 -32.92
#